data_AF-A0A6I5R1N4-F1
#
_entry.id   AF-A0A6I5R1N4-F1
#
_cell.length_a   1.000
_cell.length_b   1.000
_cell.length_c   1.000
_cell.angle_alpha   90.00
_cell.angle_beta   90.00
_cell.angle_gamma   90.00
#
_symmetry.space_group_name_H-M   'P 1'
#
loop_
_entity.id
_entity.type
_entity.pdbx_description
1 polymer ?
#
loop_
_entity_poly.entity_id
_entity_poly.type
_entity_poly.pdbx_seq_one_letter_code
_entity_poly.pdbx_strand_id
1 'polypeptide(L)' 'MNIMAKNKTGDTRIRARVPPGVWVAEKTGTLGKHLANDAGYMGWDGSEIALTCFTWSNAETYAEALIADAARAVFDVLGE' A
#
# COMPACT_ATOMS: atom_id res chain seq x y z
N MET A 1 6.40 -8.62 -15.40
CA MET A 1 6.23 -8.25 -13.97
C MET A 1 7.58 -7.91 -13.35
N ASN A 2 7.70 -6.68 -12.82
CA ASN A 2 8.91 -6.10 -12.25
C ASN A 2 9.22 -6.66 -10.84
N ILE A 3 10.43 -6.43 -10.31
CA ILE A 3 10.90 -6.86 -8.98
C ILE A 3 9.96 -6.40 -7.85
N MET A 4 9.38 -5.20 -7.96
CA MET A 4 8.43 -4.66 -6.97
C MET A 4 7.12 -5.45 -6.89
N ALA A 5 6.63 -6.01 -8.00
CA ALA A 5 5.43 -6.87 -7.97
C ALA A 5 5.68 -8.18 -7.20
N LYS A 6 6.95 -8.62 -7.12
CA LYS A 6 7.35 -9.82 -6.38
C LYS A 6 7.70 -9.54 -4.92
N ASN A 7 7.55 -8.30 -4.46
CA ASN A 7 7.80 -7.92 -3.08
C ASN A 7 7.01 -8.83 -2.10
N LYS A 8 7.63 -9.12 -0.95
CA LYS A 8 7.13 -10.04 0.09
C LYS A 8 6.93 -9.36 1.44
N THR A 9 7.22 -8.06 1.53
CA THR A 9 7.19 -7.31 2.79
C THR A 9 5.98 -6.38 2.90
N GLY A 10 5.12 -6.32 1.88
CA GLY A 10 3.97 -5.41 1.79
C GLY A 10 2.60 -6.05 1.93
N ASP A 11 2.53 -7.34 2.27
CA ASP A 11 1.27 -8.10 2.29
C ASP A 11 0.23 -7.55 3.30
N THR A 12 0.68 -6.84 4.34
CA THR A 12 -0.15 -6.20 5.37
C THR A 12 -0.39 -4.70 5.14
N ARG A 13 0.07 -4.14 4.00
CA ARG A 13 0.04 -2.70 3.69
C ARG A 13 -0.85 -2.41 2.48
N ILE A 14 -0.33 -1.77 1.43
CA ILE A 14 -1.13 -1.41 0.24
C ILE A 14 -1.90 -2.63 -0.27
N ARG A 15 -1.26 -3.80 -0.35
CA ARG A 15 -1.87 -5.05 -0.83
C ARG A 15 -3.04 -5.57 0.02
N ALA A 16 -3.09 -5.24 1.30
CA ALA A 16 -3.96 -5.96 2.23
C ALA A 16 -5.46 -5.72 1.98
N ARG A 17 -5.81 -4.58 1.36
CA ARG A 17 -7.21 -4.18 1.17
C ARG A 17 -7.58 -3.76 -0.26
N VAL A 18 -6.67 -3.88 -1.23
CA VAL A 18 -7.05 -3.66 -2.63
C VAL A 18 -8.04 -4.74 -3.10
N PRO A 19 -9.02 -4.40 -3.95
CA PRO A 19 -9.94 -5.38 -4.52
C PRO A 19 -9.23 -6.47 -5.35
N PRO A 20 -9.87 -7.64 -5.53
CA PRO A 20 -9.42 -8.62 -6.50
C PRO A 20 -9.29 -8.01 -7.91
N GLY A 21 -8.29 -8.44 -8.67
CA GLY A 21 -8.01 -7.92 -10.02
C GLY A 21 -7.10 -6.69 -10.04
N VAL A 22 -6.94 -5.99 -8.91
CA VAL A 22 -5.92 -4.95 -8.76
C VAL A 22 -4.56 -5.60 -8.54
N TRP A 23 -3.60 -5.30 -9.42
CA TRP A 23 -2.22 -5.69 -9.19
C TRP A 23 -1.47 -4.58 -8.44
N VAL A 24 -0.51 -4.96 -7.61
CA VAL A 24 0.30 -4.02 -6.83
C VAL A 24 1.79 -4.30 -7.02
N ALA A 25 2.56 -3.25 -7.24
CA ALA A 25 4.01 -3.30 -7.29
C ALA A 25 4.60 -2.21 -6.38
N GLU A 26 5.10 -2.61 -5.21
CA GLU A 26 5.46 -1.67 -4.15
C GLU A 26 6.77 -2.00 -3.44
N LYS A 27 7.22 -1.05 -2.61
CA LYS A 27 8.34 -1.21 -1.69
C LYS A 27 8.00 -0.61 -0.34
N THR A 28 8.20 -1.44 0.68
CA THR A 28 7.98 -1.05 2.07
C THR A 28 9.21 -0.49 2.77
N GLY A 29 8.99 0.28 3.83
CA GLY A 29 10.01 0.68 4.80
C GLY A 29 9.44 0.77 6.21
N THR A 30 10.25 0.40 7.20
CA THR A 30 9.87 0.46 8.62
C THR A 30 11.06 0.99 9.41
N LEU A 31 10.83 1.96 10.29
CA LEU A 31 11.86 2.45 11.21
C LEU A 31 11.34 2.39 12.64
N GLY A 32 11.87 1.43 13.41
CA GLY A 32 11.43 1.17 14.78
C GLY A 32 9.94 0.80 14.83
N LYS A 33 9.26 1.20 15.92
CA LYS A 33 7.84 0.89 16.15
C LYS A 33 6.87 1.98 15.67
N HIS A 34 7.39 3.14 15.28
CA HIS A 34 6.59 4.35 15.10
C HIS A 34 6.41 4.76 13.64
N LEU A 35 7.25 4.26 12.74
CA LEU A 35 7.26 4.65 11.33
C LEU A 35 7.09 3.43 10.44
N ALA A 36 6.06 3.47 9.60
CA ALA A 36 5.89 2.55 8.48
C ALA A 36 5.55 3.35 7.21
N ASN A 37 6.09 2.92 6.08
CA ASN A 37 5.77 3.48 4.77
C ASN A 37 5.62 2.41 3.70
N ASP A 38 4.89 2.72 2.66
CA ASP A 38 4.77 1.89 1.48
C ASP A 38 4.61 2.78 0.26
N ALA A 39 5.35 2.47 -0.80
CA ALA A 39 5.41 3.29 -2.00
C ALA A 39 5.41 2.38 -3.23
N GLY A 40 4.51 2.64 -4.17
CA GLY A 40 4.36 1.78 -5.34
C GLY A 40 3.25 2.19 -6.27
N TYR A 41 2.84 1.22 -7.07
CA TYR A 41 1.79 1.35 -8.07
C TYR A 41 0.65 0.38 -7.78
N MET A 42 -0.57 0.83 -8.05
CA MET A 42 -1.77 -0.02 -8.14
C MET A 42 -2.32 0.11 -9.55
N GLY A 43 -2.71 -1.00 -10.17
CA GLY A 43 -3.32 -0.96 -11.49
C GLY A 43 -4.47 -1.94 -11.67
N TRP A 44 -5.45 -1.53 -12.46
CA TRP A 44 -6.71 -2.22 -12.74
C TRP A 44 -7.21 -1.81 -14.13
N ASP A 45 -7.79 -2.72 -14.90
CA ASP A 45 -8.47 -2.44 -16.18
C ASP A 45 -7.74 -1.49 -17.16
N GLY A 46 -6.40 -1.59 -17.21
CA GLY A 46 -5.55 -0.74 -18.06
C GLY A 46 -5.18 0.62 -17.45
N SER A 47 -5.78 0.99 -16.33
CA SER A 47 -5.44 2.15 -15.49
C SER A 47 -4.32 1.81 -14.51
N GLU A 48 -3.53 2.82 -14.15
CA GLU A 48 -2.45 2.73 -13.17
C GLU A 48 -2.36 4.03 -12.37
N ILE A 49 -2.17 3.92 -11.06
CA ILE A 49 -1.84 5.05 -10.20
C ILE A 49 -0.58 4.77 -9.40
N ALA A 50 0.20 5.82 -9.13
CA ALA A 50 1.26 5.81 -8.16
C ALA A 50 0.71 6.26 -6.79
N LEU A 51 1.04 5.51 -5.73
CA LEU A 51 0.65 5.80 -4.36
C LEU A 51 1.88 5.76 -3.44
N THR A 52 2.02 6.76 -2.59
CA THR A 52 3.02 6.74 -1.51
C THR A 52 2.34 7.07 -0.18
N CYS A 53 2.56 6.21 0.81
CA CYS A 53 2.01 6.36 2.14
C CYS A 53 3.15 6.37 3.16
N PHE A 54 3.21 7.43 3.97
CA PHE A 54 4.13 7.54 5.10
C PHE A 54 3.31 7.77 6.36
N THR A 55 3.55 6.94 7.37
CA THR A 55 2.84 7.03 8.64
C THR A 55 3.82 7.29 9.76
N TRP A 56 3.38 8.05 10.76
CA TRP A 56 4.04 8.22 12.02
C TRP A 56 3.00 8.14 13.14
N SER A 57 3.29 7.40 14.21
CA SER A 57 2.38 7.25 15.36
C SER A 57 3.14 7.20 16.68
N ASN A 58 2.65 7.95 17.66
CA ASN A 58 3.10 7.87 19.05
C ASN A 58 2.51 6.67 19.81
N ALA A 59 1.43 6.06 19.30
CA ALA A 59 0.80 4.87 19.88
C ALA A 59 1.36 3.60 19.23
N GLU A 60 1.51 2.53 20.02
CA GLU A 60 1.82 1.20 19.47
C GLU A 60 0.64 0.71 18.62
N THR A 61 0.87 0.81 17.30
CA THR A 61 0.40 -0.08 16.23
C THR A 61 -1.05 0.00 15.75
N TYR A 62 -1.24 0.81 14.69
CA TYR A 62 -2.13 0.51 13.54
C TYR A 62 -1.51 0.97 12.20
N ALA A 63 -0.20 1.20 12.14
CA ALA A 63 0.45 1.89 11.01
C ALA A 63 0.29 1.16 9.67
N GLU A 64 0.44 -0.17 9.65
CA GLU A 64 0.27 -0.95 8.41
C GLU A 64 -1.19 -1.03 7.97
N ALA A 65 -2.11 -1.21 8.92
CA ALA A 65 -3.55 -1.18 8.67
C ALA A 65 -3.99 0.19 8.13
N LEU A 66 -3.44 1.29 8.65
CA LEU A 66 -3.70 2.63 8.15
C LEU A 66 -3.23 2.80 6.70
N ILE A 67 -2.07 2.21 6.33
CA ILE A 67 -1.61 2.21 4.94
C ILE A 67 -2.59 1.42 4.05
N ALA A 68 -3.05 0.27 4.51
CA ALA A 68 -4.03 -0.54 3.77
C ALA A 68 -5.36 0.22 3.57
N ASP A 69 -5.84 0.90 4.62
CA ASP A 69 -7.06 1.71 4.58
C ASP A 69 -6.93 2.91 3.66
N ALA A 70 -5.78 3.59 3.70
CA ALA A 70 -5.48 4.68 2.79
C ALA A 70 -5.46 4.21 1.33
N ALA A 71 -4.81 3.08 1.04
CA ALA A 71 -4.78 2.50 -0.30
C ALA A 71 -6.18 2.12 -0.79
N ARG A 72 -7.00 1.53 0.08
CA ARG A 72 -8.40 1.20 -0.24
C ARG A 72 -9.22 2.45 -0.53
N ALA A 73 -9.15 3.47 0.34
CA ALA A 73 -9.89 4.71 0.16
C ALA A 73 -9.49 5.43 -1.14
N VAL A 74 -8.20 5.42 -1.50
CA VAL A 74 -7.73 5.98 -2.77
C VAL A 74 -8.29 5.19 -3.95
N PHE A 75 -8.29 3.85 -3.89
CA PHE A 75 -8.91 3.03 -4.94
C PHE A 75 -10.41 3.32 -5.06
N ASP A 76 -11.15 3.38 -3.95
CA ASP A 76 -12.61 3.63 -3.99
C ASP A 76 -12.95 5.01 -4.60
N VAL A 77 -12.03 5.99 -4.55
CA VAL A 77 -12.21 7.32 -5.15
C VAL A 77 -11.80 7.37 -6.63
N LEU A 78 -10.76 6.62 -7.02
CA LEU A 78 -10.15 6.71 -8.36
C LEU A 78 -10.50 5.54 -9.27
N GLY A 79 -11.00 4.44 -8.71
CA GLY A 79 -11.22 3.15 -9.37
C GLY A 79 -12.56 2.97 -10.08
N GLU A 80 -13.46 3.96 -9.96
CA GLU A 80 -14.89 3.95 -10.35
C GLU A 80 -15.80 3.06 -9.50
#